data_AF-T1AFV4-F1
#
_entry.id   AF-T1AFV4-F1
#
_cell.length_a   1.000
_cell.length_b   1.000
_cell.length_c   1.000
_cell.angle_alpha   90.00
_cell.angle_beta   90.00
_cell.angle_gamma   90.00
#
_symmetry.space_group_name_H-M   'P 1'
#
loop_
_entity.id
_entity.type
_entity.pdbx_description
1 polymer ?
#
loop_
_entity_poly.entity_id
_entity_poly.type
_entity_poly.pdbx_seq_one_letter_code
_entity_poly.pdbx_strand_id
1 'polypeptide(L)'
;MNPSKKALWIVVTACIVLFLAGCAIQPAKQEDPLQSMNRKVFAFNEKVDNYVVKPIAKGYVKITSANVRSLVSNFYSNLLLPISIVNDLLQARVGGAAEDTGRLVVNSTIGLAGLFDPANKLGLKLDETDFGVTLARWGVPQGPYLVLPFLGPSSFRDVWSDPVDSYLMNPLTYWIRDNNFKYHAEYLPLVLYDVQLRASYLNADTFLDSSYDPYILVRNAYLQHRNFLIYHGSPPLSVIESEQGLGPTSQESLDAISAQQRAWQARQATKNAAGKAVGSKPQKKAGAGTEQSSPVAPSSASPTILGHVPAAAGI
;
A
#
# COMPACT_ATOMS: atom_id res chain seq x y z
N MET A 1 -47.01 -14.56 -18.43
CA MET A 1 -45.55 -14.42 -18.23
C MET A 1 -44.83 -15.41 -19.14
N ASN A 2 -44.09 -14.92 -20.13
CA ASN A 2 -43.54 -15.72 -21.23
C ASN A 2 -42.58 -16.83 -20.71
N PRO A 3 -42.60 -18.04 -21.30
CA PRO A 3 -41.77 -19.16 -20.87
C PRO A 3 -40.26 -18.85 -20.96
N SER A 4 -39.84 -18.00 -21.89
CA SER A 4 -38.47 -17.50 -22.01
C SER A 4 -38.01 -16.64 -20.83
N LYS A 5 -38.92 -15.85 -20.25
CA LYS A 5 -38.62 -15.03 -19.06
C LYS A 5 -38.45 -15.92 -17.82
N LYS A 6 -39.26 -16.98 -17.68
CA LYS A 6 -39.13 -17.93 -16.57
C LYS A 6 -37.81 -18.69 -16.60
N ALA A 7 -37.34 -19.10 -17.77
CA ALA A 7 -36.03 -19.73 -17.95
C ALA A 7 -34.88 -18.78 -17.57
N LEU A 8 -34.96 -17.51 -17.97
CA LEU A 8 -33.97 -16.50 -17.59
C LEU A 8 -33.92 -16.29 -16.07
N TRP A 9 -35.08 -16.19 -15.41
CA TRP A 9 -35.15 -16.05 -13.94
C TRP A 9 -34.61 -17.29 -13.21
N ILE A 10 -34.87 -18.49 -13.70
CA ILE A 10 -34.32 -19.73 -13.12
C ILE A 10 -32.80 -19.78 -13.25
N VAL A 11 -32.25 -19.41 -14.42
CA VAL A 11 -30.80 -19.35 -14.64
C VAL A 11 -30.14 -18.30 -13.75
N VAL A 12 -30.73 -17.10 -13.65
CA VAL A 12 -30.23 -16.04 -12.76
C VAL A 12 -30.26 -16.49 -11.30
N THR A 13 -31.34 -17.13 -10.86
CA THR A 13 -31.47 -17.62 -9.48
C THR A 13 -30.48 -18.77 -9.20
N ALA A 14 -30.25 -19.66 -10.16
CA ALA A 14 -29.26 -20.73 -10.05
C ALA A 14 -27.82 -20.18 -10.00
N CYS A 15 -27.49 -19.17 -10.80
CA CYS A 15 -26.20 -18.47 -10.73
C CYS A 15 -25.99 -17.77 -9.39
N ILE A 16 -27.03 -17.15 -8.82
CA ILE A 16 -26.98 -16.52 -7.49
C ILE A 16 -26.73 -17.58 -6.42
N VAL A 17 -27.47 -18.70 -6.43
CA VAL A 17 -27.28 -19.80 -5.46
C VAL A 17 -25.89 -20.44 -5.58
N LEU A 18 -25.35 -20.57 -6.80
CA LEU A 18 -23.98 -21.03 -7.04
C LEU A 18 -22.93 -20.04 -6.52
N PHE A 19 -23.18 -18.73 -6.61
CA PHE A 19 -22.33 -17.69 -6.02
C PHE A 19 -22.34 -17.74 -4.48
N LEU A 20 -23.51 -17.99 -3.88
CA LEU A 20 -23.66 -18.10 -2.42
C LEU A 20 -23.03 -19.39 -1.84
N ALA A 21 -22.97 -20.48 -2.61
CA ALA A 21 -22.35 -21.73 -2.18
C ALA A 21 -20.80 -21.69 -2.18
N GLY A 22 -20.18 -20.66 -2.77
CA GLY A 22 -18.72 -20.48 -2.80
C GLY A 22 -18.10 -19.88 -1.54
N CYS A 23 -18.90 -19.48 -0.53
CA CYS A 23 -18.43 -18.74 0.64
C CYS A 23 -17.77 -19.58 1.75
N ALA A 24 -17.36 -20.83 1.48
CA ALA A 24 -16.52 -21.59 2.40
C ALA A 24 -15.03 -21.26 2.17
N ILE A 25 -14.65 -20.00 2.37
CA ILE A 25 -13.24 -19.58 2.33
C ILE A 25 -12.67 -19.77 3.73
N GLN A 26 -11.72 -20.70 3.84
CA GLN A 26 -10.96 -20.98 5.06
C GLN A 26 -10.30 -19.70 5.61
N PRO A 27 -10.13 -19.58 6.94
CA PRO A 27 -9.34 -18.49 7.52
C PRO A 27 -7.96 -18.49 6.87
N ALA A 28 -7.54 -17.30 6.42
CA ALA A 28 -6.34 -17.09 5.65
C ALA A 28 -5.14 -17.75 6.33
N LYS A 29 -4.71 -18.90 5.81
CA LYS A 29 -3.32 -19.31 5.96
C LYS A 29 -2.50 -18.18 5.35
N GLN A 30 -1.51 -17.66 6.07
CA GLN A 30 -0.59 -16.59 5.67
C GLN A 30 0.35 -17.00 4.50
N GLU A 31 -0.10 -17.94 3.68
CA GLU A 31 0.51 -18.39 2.45
C GLU A 31 -0.40 -17.93 1.31
N ASP A 32 0.16 -17.10 0.43
CA ASP A 32 -0.48 -16.69 -0.82
C ASP A 32 -0.73 -17.92 -1.71
N PRO A 33 -1.98 -18.38 -1.89
CA PRO A 33 -2.27 -19.60 -2.63
C PRO A 33 -1.94 -19.50 -4.12
N LEU A 34 -1.89 -18.26 -4.65
CA LEU A 34 -1.69 -17.95 -6.05
C LEU A 34 -0.27 -17.43 -6.33
N GLN A 35 0.67 -17.62 -5.39
CA GLN A 35 2.01 -17.06 -5.46
C GLN A 35 2.74 -17.34 -6.78
N SER A 36 2.60 -18.55 -7.33
CA SER A 36 3.27 -18.93 -8.59
C SER A 36 2.75 -18.15 -9.80
N MET A 37 1.46 -17.82 -9.82
CA MET A 37 0.84 -16.97 -10.83
C MET A 37 1.19 -15.51 -10.58
N ASN A 38 1.01 -15.05 -9.34
CA ASN A 38 1.24 -13.67 -8.93
C ASN A 38 2.67 -13.22 -9.19
N ARG A 39 3.68 -14.06 -8.90
CA ARG A 39 5.08 -13.75 -9.21
C ARG A 39 5.34 -13.60 -10.71
N LYS A 40 4.66 -14.37 -11.57
CA LYS A 40 4.80 -14.23 -13.03
C LYS A 40 4.21 -12.92 -13.53
N VAL A 41 3.02 -12.57 -13.04
CA VAL A 41 2.37 -11.30 -13.40
C VAL A 41 3.15 -10.12 -12.83
N PHE A 42 3.67 -10.24 -11.61
CA PHE A 42 4.56 -9.24 -11.01
C PHE A 42 5.81 -9.02 -11.86
N ALA A 43 6.48 -10.08 -12.30
CA ALA A 43 7.63 -9.97 -13.19
C ALA A 43 7.28 -9.37 -14.56
N PHE A 44 6.05 -9.56 -15.05
CA PHE A 44 5.56 -8.89 -16.25
C PHE A 44 5.38 -7.38 -15.99
N ASN A 45 4.73 -7.00 -14.90
CA ASN A 45 4.54 -5.59 -14.52
C ASN A 45 5.88 -4.88 -14.30
N GLU A 46 6.84 -5.52 -13.61
CA GLU A 46 8.19 -4.98 -13.44
C GLU A 46 8.89 -4.72 -14.78
N LYS A 47 8.72 -5.60 -15.78
CA LYS A 47 9.27 -5.35 -17.11
C LYS A 47 8.60 -4.15 -17.75
N VAL A 48 7.27 -4.08 -17.74
CA VAL A 48 6.53 -2.94 -18.30
C VAL A 48 6.95 -1.64 -17.62
N ASP A 49 7.07 -1.63 -16.29
CA ASP A 49 7.53 -0.46 -15.55
C ASP A 49 8.94 -0.05 -15.98
N ASN A 50 9.90 -0.98 -15.92
CA ASN A 50 11.30 -0.68 -16.22
C ASN A 50 11.55 -0.20 -17.65
N TYR A 51 10.81 -0.72 -18.63
CA TYR A 51 11.00 -0.37 -20.04
C TYR A 51 10.13 0.79 -20.53
N VAL A 52 8.98 1.04 -19.89
CA VAL A 52 7.99 2.01 -20.39
C VAL A 52 7.66 3.07 -19.34
N VAL A 53 7.06 2.67 -18.22
CA VAL A 53 6.46 3.62 -17.26
C VAL A 53 7.54 4.42 -16.51
N LYS A 54 8.57 3.76 -15.97
CA LYS A 54 9.68 4.37 -15.23
C LYS A 54 10.50 5.35 -16.07
N PRO A 55 10.89 5.05 -17.33
CA PRO A 55 11.51 6.05 -18.22
C PRO A 55 10.64 7.28 -18.46
N ILE A 56 9.33 7.11 -18.69
CA ILE A 56 8.40 8.22 -18.88
C ILE A 56 8.30 9.08 -17.61
N ALA A 57 8.15 8.44 -16.44
CA ALA A 57 8.12 9.12 -15.14
C ALA A 57 9.41 9.90 -14.87
N LYS A 58 10.58 9.32 -15.16
CA LYS A 58 11.88 10.02 -15.05
C LYS A 58 11.96 11.21 -16.01
N GLY A 59 11.46 11.07 -17.24
CA GLY A 59 11.35 12.17 -18.20
C GLY A 59 10.47 13.31 -17.67
N TYR A 60 9.31 12.96 -17.10
CA TYR A 60 8.41 13.91 -16.47
C TYR A 60 9.06 14.65 -15.30
N VAL A 61 9.77 13.95 -14.39
CA VAL A 61 10.54 14.58 -13.30
C VAL A 61 11.66 15.47 -13.82
N LYS A 62 12.29 15.12 -14.95
CA LYS A 62 13.37 15.93 -15.55
C LYS A 62 12.87 17.26 -16.11
N ILE A 63 11.66 17.31 -16.66
CA ILE A 63 11.10 18.51 -17.30
C ILE A 63 10.22 19.36 -16.37
N THR A 64 9.83 18.83 -15.21
CA THR A 64 8.95 19.52 -14.25
C THR A 64 9.64 19.78 -12.92
N SER A 65 9.28 20.90 -12.27
CA SER A 65 9.74 21.18 -10.90
C SER A 65 8.94 20.39 -9.87
N ALA A 66 9.49 20.20 -8.67
CA ALA A 66 8.77 19.57 -7.56
C ALA A 66 7.45 20.29 -7.23
N ASN A 67 7.42 21.62 -7.35
CA ASN A 67 6.22 22.42 -7.13
C ASN A 67 5.14 22.08 -8.16
N VAL A 68 5.47 22.03 -9.46
CA VAL A 68 4.50 21.67 -10.51
C VAL A 68 3.93 20.27 -10.25
N ARG A 69 4.78 19.30 -9.92
CA ARG A 69 4.33 17.93 -9.59
C ARG A 69 3.42 17.90 -8.37
N SER A 70 3.68 18.72 -7.35
CA SER A 70 2.78 18.83 -6.19
C SER A 70 1.42 19.41 -6.58
N LEU A 71 1.38 20.46 -7.42
CA LEU A 71 0.11 21.03 -7.90
C LEU A 71 -0.71 20.00 -8.69
N VAL A 72 -0.06 19.24 -9.59
CA VAL A 72 -0.70 18.18 -10.36
C VAL A 72 -1.21 17.07 -9.44
N SER A 73 -0.41 16.67 -8.45
CA SER A 73 -0.82 15.69 -7.43
C SER A 73 -2.07 16.14 -6.68
N ASN A 74 -2.08 17.38 -6.16
CA ASN A 74 -3.22 17.92 -5.43
C ASN A 74 -4.47 17.99 -6.30
N PHE A 75 -4.31 18.40 -7.57
CA PHE A 75 -5.41 18.46 -8.52
C PHE A 75 -6.08 17.09 -8.70
N TYR A 76 -5.31 16.03 -8.91
CA TYR A 76 -5.87 14.68 -9.03
C TYR A 76 -6.45 14.16 -7.72
N SER A 77 -5.79 14.39 -6.57
CA SER A 77 -6.37 14.03 -5.27
C SER A 77 -7.72 14.71 -5.05
N ASN A 78 -7.87 15.99 -5.43
CA ASN A 78 -9.16 16.69 -5.35
C ASN A 78 -10.19 16.17 -6.37
N LEU A 79 -9.75 15.88 -7.61
CA LEU A 79 -10.61 15.38 -8.68
C LEU A 79 -11.22 14.01 -8.34
N LEU A 80 -10.49 13.18 -7.60
CA LEU A 80 -10.90 11.83 -7.23
C LEU A 80 -11.64 11.75 -5.88
N LEU A 81 -11.68 12.83 -5.08
CA LEU A 81 -12.46 12.91 -3.83
C LEU A 81 -13.93 12.44 -3.94
N PRO A 82 -14.67 12.70 -5.05
CA PRO A 82 -16.03 12.18 -5.19
C PRO A 82 -16.15 10.66 -5.03
N ILE A 83 -15.10 9.90 -5.37
CA ILE A 83 -15.06 8.45 -5.16
C ILE A 83 -15.12 8.12 -3.67
N SER A 84 -14.30 8.80 -2.86
CA SER A 84 -14.27 8.62 -1.41
C SER A 84 -15.55 9.11 -0.75
N ILE A 85 -16.11 10.25 -1.18
CA ILE A 85 -17.40 10.76 -0.67
C ILE A 85 -18.52 9.73 -0.88
N VAL A 86 -18.64 9.18 -2.10
CA VAL A 86 -19.69 8.20 -2.41
C VAL A 86 -19.45 6.92 -1.61
N ASN A 87 -18.21 6.43 -1.53
CA ASN A 87 -17.90 5.24 -0.76
C ASN A 87 -18.13 5.42 0.74
N ASP A 88 -17.81 6.56 1.32
CA ASP A 88 -18.15 6.86 2.71
C ASP A 88 -19.66 6.86 2.97
N LEU A 89 -20.45 7.39 2.03
CA LEU A 89 -21.90 7.29 2.12
C LEU A 89 -22.39 5.84 2.03
N LEU A 90 -21.85 5.04 1.09
CA LEU A 90 -22.15 3.61 0.97
C LEU A 90 -21.72 2.81 2.19
N GLN A 91 -20.69 3.27 2.86
CA GLN A 91 -20.23 2.72 4.11
C GLN A 91 -21.15 3.15 5.27
N ALA A 92 -22.00 4.18 5.15
CA ALA A 92 -22.71 4.82 6.26
C ALA A 92 -21.76 5.56 7.22
N ARG A 93 -20.84 6.32 6.63
CA ARG A 93 -19.81 7.14 7.27
C ARG A 93 -20.04 8.62 6.97
N VAL A 94 -21.15 9.14 7.48
CA VAL A 94 -21.60 10.52 7.21
C VAL A 94 -20.54 11.56 7.60
N GLY A 95 -19.79 11.32 8.68
CA GLY A 95 -18.70 12.20 9.11
C GLY A 95 -17.55 12.29 8.09
N GLY A 96 -17.08 11.14 7.58
CA GLY A 96 -16.04 11.09 6.55
C GLY A 96 -16.51 11.74 5.25
N ALA A 97 -17.72 11.39 4.79
CA ALA A 97 -18.31 12.00 3.60
C ALA A 97 -18.44 13.52 3.72
N ALA A 98 -18.80 14.04 4.90
CA ALA A 98 -18.88 15.48 5.15
C ALA A 98 -17.49 16.16 5.16
N GLU A 99 -16.49 15.52 5.77
CA GLU A 99 -15.10 15.99 5.79
C GLU A 99 -14.52 16.06 4.37
N ASP A 100 -14.65 14.99 3.59
CA ASP A 100 -14.19 14.93 2.19
C ASP A 100 -14.96 15.89 1.28
N THR A 101 -16.26 16.07 1.50
CA THR A 101 -17.05 17.10 0.79
C THR A 101 -16.53 18.49 1.14
N GLY A 102 -16.21 18.74 2.42
CA GLY A 102 -15.58 19.98 2.87
C GLY A 102 -14.24 20.21 2.18
N ARG A 103 -13.40 19.18 2.08
CA ARG A 103 -12.13 19.23 1.34
C ARG A 103 -12.35 19.58 -0.12
N LEU A 104 -13.27 18.88 -0.80
CA LEU A 104 -13.59 19.10 -2.20
C LEU A 104 -14.03 20.55 -2.45
N VAL A 105 -14.93 21.08 -1.62
CA VAL A 105 -15.43 22.47 -1.75
C VAL A 105 -14.31 23.48 -1.52
N VAL A 106 -13.56 23.34 -0.43
CA VAL A 106 -12.48 24.27 -0.06
C VAL A 106 -11.36 24.25 -1.09
N ASN A 107 -10.91 23.08 -1.52
CA ASN A 107 -9.82 22.95 -2.49
C ASN A 107 -10.27 23.36 -3.89
N SER A 108 -11.52 23.11 -4.27
CA SER A 108 -12.03 23.54 -5.57
C SER A 108 -12.23 25.07 -5.65
N THR A 109 -12.59 25.71 -4.55
CA THR A 109 -12.85 27.17 -4.51
C THR A 109 -11.61 27.97 -4.16
N ILE A 110 -11.09 27.82 -2.95
CA ILE A 110 -9.92 28.56 -2.44
C ILE A 110 -8.63 27.97 -3.02
N GLY A 111 -8.58 26.66 -3.19
CA GLY A 111 -7.41 25.95 -3.71
C GLY A 111 -7.25 25.99 -5.24
N LEU A 112 -8.04 26.81 -5.95
CA LEU A 112 -8.04 26.92 -7.41
C LEU A 112 -8.25 25.56 -8.11
N ALA A 113 -9.47 25.03 -8.05
CA ALA A 113 -9.83 23.73 -8.63
C ALA A 113 -9.03 22.54 -8.08
N GLY A 114 -8.46 22.67 -6.89
CA GLY A 114 -7.67 21.62 -6.23
C GLY A 114 -6.17 21.68 -6.49
N LEU A 115 -5.64 22.69 -7.19
CA LEU A 115 -4.19 22.85 -7.37
C LEU A 115 -3.46 23.04 -6.02
N PHE A 116 -4.12 23.71 -5.07
CA PHE A 116 -3.64 23.89 -3.71
C PHE A 116 -4.57 23.16 -2.72
N ASP A 117 -4.03 22.78 -1.56
CA ASP A 117 -4.76 22.11 -0.48
C ASP A 117 -4.88 22.99 0.79
N PRO A 118 -5.67 24.08 0.75
CA PRO A 118 -6.00 24.83 1.96
C PRO A 118 -6.82 24.01 2.96
N ALA A 119 -7.57 22.99 2.52
CA ALA A 119 -8.38 22.18 3.42
C ALA A 119 -7.54 21.45 4.47
N ASN A 120 -6.36 20.95 4.11
CA ASN A 120 -5.44 20.34 5.07
C ASN A 120 -4.98 21.34 6.16
N LYS A 121 -4.78 22.61 5.80
CA LYS A 121 -4.43 23.66 6.78
C LYS A 121 -5.58 24.00 7.73
N LEU A 122 -6.81 23.71 7.34
CA LEU A 122 -8.01 23.86 8.17
C LEU A 122 -8.27 22.64 9.07
N GLY A 123 -7.41 21.62 9.00
CA GLY A 123 -7.52 20.40 9.81
C GLY A 123 -8.46 19.35 9.25
N LEU A 124 -9.00 19.54 8.03
CA LEU A 124 -9.73 18.50 7.31
C LEU A 124 -8.70 17.51 6.77
N LYS A 125 -8.59 16.33 7.35
CA LYS A 125 -7.64 15.31 6.91
C LYS A 125 -8.19 14.58 5.70
N LEU A 126 -7.30 14.20 4.80
CA LEU A 126 -7.66 13.35 3.67
C LEU A 126 -7.80 11.91 4.18
N ASP A 127 -8.97 11.30 3.97
CA ASP A 127 -9.23 9.90 4.31
C ASP A 127 -9.73 9.15 3.07
N GLU A 128 -8.78 8.73 2.22
CA GLU A 128 -9.12 8.06 0.97
C GLU A 128 -9.81 6.72 1.23
N THR A 129 -10.89 6.47 0.51
CA THR A 129 -11.61 5.20 0.53
C THR A 129 -12.14 4.83 -0.85
N ASP A 130 -12.37 3.53 -1.05
CA ASP A 130 -12.74 2.91 -2.33
C ASP A 130 -13.79 1.81 -2.12
N PHE A 131 -14.33 1.29 -3.21
CA PHE A 131 -15.37 0.26 -3.15
C PHE A 131 -14.88 -1.06 -2.55
N GLY A 132 -13.59 -1.39 -2.63
CA GLY A 132 -13.01 -2.55 -1.96
C GLY A 132 -13.10 -2.42 -0.43
N VAL A 133 -12.85 -1.23 0.11
CA VAL A 133 -13.05 -0.91 1.53
C VAL A 133 -14.53 -0.94 1.89
N THR A 134 -15.39 -0.41 1.02
CA THR A 134 -16.84 -0.51 1.19
C THR A 134 -17.29 -1.96 1.34
N LEU A 135 -16.85 -2.85 0.45
CA LEU A 135 -17.13 -4.29 0.55
C LEU A 135 -16.60 -4.89 1.86
N ALA A 136 -15.41 -4.45 2.32
CA ALA A 136 -14.84 -4.89 3.59
C ALA A 136 -15.75 -4.53 4.77
N ARG A 137 -16.27 -3.30 4.80
CA ARG A 137 -17.20 -2.84 5.85
C ARG A 137 -18.49 -3.66 5.89
N TRP A 138 -18.96 -4.10 4.73
CA TRP A 138 -20.14 -4.96 4.60
C TRP A 138 -19.84 -6.46 4.80
N GLY A 139 -18.64 -6.80 5.27
CA GLY A 139 -18.29 -8.16 5.68
C GLY A 139 -17.84 -9.07 4.54
N VAL A 140 -17.58 -8.53 3.35
CA VAL A 140 -17.00 -9.32 2.25
C VAL A 140 -15.55 -9.66 2.62
N PRO A 141 -15.19 -10.96 2.71
CA PRO A 141 -13.83 -11.34 3.03
C PRO A 141 -12.89 -10.92 1.90
N GLN A 142 -11.65 -10.57 2.24
CA GLN A 142 -10.64 -10.16 1.26
C GLN A 142 -10.42 -11.22 0.16
N GLY A 143 -10.45 -12.49 0.55
CA GLY A 143 -10.10 -13.61 -0.33
C GLY A 143 -8.60 -13.65 -0.65
N PRO A 144 -8.18 -14.52 -1.59
CA PRO A 144 -6.77 -14.66 -1.97
C PRO A 144 -6.17 -13.34 -2.48
N TYR A 145 -4.89 -13.14 -2.17
CA TYR A 145 -4.09 -12.10 -2.81
C TYR A 145 -3.86 -12.45 -4.28
N LEU A 146 -3.92 -11.46 -5.15
CA LEU A 146 -3.58 -11.63 -6.55
C LEU A 146 -2.86 -10.41 -7.10
N VAL A 147 -2.06 -10.61 -8.14
CA VAL A 147 -1.43 -9.51 -8.89
C VAL A 147 -2.07 -9.47 -10.27
N LEU A 148 -2.60 -8.31 -10.63
CA LEU A 148 -3.19 -8.03 -11.92
C LEU A 148 -2.14 -7.49 -12.89
N PRO A 149 -2.23 -7.84 -14.19
CA PRO A 149 -1.38 -7.22 -15.20
C PRO A 149 -1.70 -5.72 -15.29
N PHE A 150 -0.65 -4.89 -15.39
CA PHE A 150 -0.68 -3.42 -15.44
C PHE A 150 -1.14 -2.73 -14.15
N LEU A 151 -2.14 -3.25 -13.45
CA LEU A 151 -2.73 -2.64 -12.25
C LEU A 151 -1.96 -2.97 -10.96
N GLY A 152 -1.30 -4.14 -10.90
CA GLY A 152 -0.47 -4.50 -9.76
C GLY A 152 -1.20 -5.27 -8.66
N PRO A 153 -0.78 -5.12 -7.38
CA PRO A 153 -1.32 -5.84 -6.23
C PRO A 153 -2.83 -5.63 -6.01
N SER A 154 -3.57 -6.71 -5.76
CA SER A 154 -4.99 -6.67 -5.46
C SER A 154 -5.42 -7.87 -4.60
N SER A 155 -6.72 -7.99 -4.33
CA SER A 155 -7.34 -9.17 -3.72
C SER A 155 -8.65 -9.50 -4.43
N PHE A 156 -9.22 -10.69 -4.21
CA PHE A 156 -10.51 -11.06 -4.83
C PHE A 156 -11.63 -10.06 -4.53
N ARG A 157 -11.62 -9.47 -3.33
CA ARG A 157 -12.53 -8.39 -2.98
C ARG A 157 -12.14 -7.07 -3.64
N ASP A 158 -10.88 -6.69 -3.49
CA ASP A 158 -10.41 -5.36 -3.90
C ASP A 158 -10.31 -5.22 -5.43
N VAL A 159 -10.32 -6.31 -6.20
CA VAL A 159 -10.37 -6.31 -7.68
C VAL A 159 -11.56 -5.53 -8.24
N TRP A 160 -12.62 -5.40 -7.44
CA TRP A 160 -13.85 -4.70 -7.81
C TRP A 160 -13.80 -3.20 -7.52
N SER A 161 -12.78 -2.70 -6.80
CA SER A 161 -12.63 -1.27 -6.51
C SER A 161 -12.55 -0.46 -7.81
N ASP A 162 -11.51 -0.70 -8.59
CA ASP A 162 -11.24 -0.01 -9.85
C ASP A 162 -12.44 0.01 -10.82
N PRO A 163 -13.04 -1.12 -11.25
CA PRO A 163 -14.12 -1.07 -12.24
C PRO A 163 -15.38 -0.39 -11.71
N VAL A 164 -15.70 -0.51 -10.43
CA VAL A 164 -16.89 0.12 -9.85
C VAL A 164 -16.67 1.61 -9.66
N ASP A 165 -15.56 1.99 -9.04
CA ASP A 165 -15.24 3.39 -8.74
C ASP A 165 -14.96 4.18 -10.02
N SER A 166 -14.15 3.63 -10.94
CA SER A 166 -13.85 4.30 -12.21
C SER A 166 -15.08 4.47 -13.09
N TYR A 167 -16.01 3.52 -13.12
CA TYR A 167 -17.18 3.59 -13.99
C TYR A 167 -18.34 4.40 -13.41
N LEU A 168 -18.56 4.32 -12.09
CA LEU A 168 -19.74 4.90 -11.42
C LEU A 168 -19.46 6.17 -10.63
N MET A 169 -18.21 6.40 -10.21
CA MET A 169 -17.91 7.44 -9.21
C MET A 169 -16.82 8.42 -9.67
N ASN A 170 -16.04 8.06 -10.68
CA ASN A 170 -14.95 8.90 -11.16
C ASN A 170 -15.45 10.00 -12.13
N PRO A 171 -15.37 11.29 -11.76
CA PRO A 171 -15.79 12.41 -12.62
C PRO A 171 -15.05 12.45 -13.96
N LEU A 172 -13.80 12.00 -13.99
CA LEU A 172 -12.97 12.01 -15.19
C LEU A 172 -13.53 11.07 -16.25
N THR A 173 -14.02 9.89 -15.86
CA THR A 173 -14.65 8.92 -16.76
C THR A 173 -15.93 9.47 -17.36
N TYR A 174 -16.75 10.16 -16.57
CA TYR A 174 -17.95 10.85 -17.06
C TYR A 174 -17.60 11.91 -18.10
N TRP A 175 -16.62 12.76 -17.81
CA TRP A 175 -16.15 13.78 -18.74
C TRP A 175 -15.61 13.18 -20.05
N ILE A 176 -14.87 12.07 -19.95
CA ILE A 176 -14.36 11.33 -21.11
C ILE A 176 -15.51 10.82 -21.98
N ARG A 177 -16.53 10.21 -21.38
CA ARG A 177 -17.65 9.58 -22.11
C ARG A 177 -18.54 10.61 -22.80
N ASP A 178 -18.76 11.75 -22.17
CA ASP A 178 -19.71 12.75 -22.63
C ASP A 178 -19.11 13.68 -23.71
N ASN A 179 -17.80 13.57 -23.99
CA ASN A 179 -17.09 14.35 -25.00
C ASN A 179 -16.51 13.47 -26.11
N ASN A 180 -16.53 13.97 -27.36
CA ASN A 180 -15.99 13.24 -28.50
C ASN A 180 -14.54 13.65 -28.78
N PHE A 181 -13.60 12.94 -28.18
CA PHE A 181 -12.17 13.16 -28.38
C PHE A 181 -11.69 12.57 -29.72
N LYS A 182 -10.79 13.30 -30.39
CA LYS A 182 -10.11 12.81 -31.59
C LYS A 182 -8.74 12.26 -31.21
N TYR A 183 -8.22 11.34 -32.02
CA TYR A 183 -6.86 10.80 -31.87
C TYR A 183 -6.59 10.13 -30.51
N HIS A 184 -7.61 9.54 -29.89
CA HIS A 184 -7.48 8.88 -28.60
C HIS A 184 -7.08 9.83 -27.44
N ALA A 185 -7.37 11.13 -27.56
CA ALA A 185 -7.03 12.12 -26.53
C ALA A 185 -7.78 11.88 -25.19
N GLU A 186 -8.83 11.05 -25.19
CA GLU A 186 -9.54 10.63 -23.98
C GLU A 186 -8.64 9.97 -22.93
N TYR A 187 -7.56 9.30 -23.33
CA TYR A 187 -6.66 8.63 -22.39
C TYR A 187 -5.62 9.56 -21.78
N LEU A 188 -5.42 10.76 -22.33
CA LEU A 188 -4.35 11.66 -21.91
C LEU A 188 -4.42 12.01 -20.41
N PRO A 189 -5.59 12.34 -19.83
CA PRO A 189 -5.67 12.63 -18.40
C PRO A 189 -5.35 11.43 -17.51
N LEU A 190 -5.68 10.21 -17.94
CA LEU A 190 -5.37 8.98 -17.20
C LEU A 190 -3.87 8.69 -17.26
N VAL A 191 -3.27 8.78 -18.45
CA VAL A 191 -1.82 8.61 -18.61
C VAL A 191 -1.04 9.65 -17.79
N LEU A 192 -1.49 10.91 -17.77
CA LEU A 192 -0.87 11.95 -16.96
C LEU A 192 -0.98 11.66 -15.46
N TYR A 193 -2.13 11.13 -15.01
CA TYR A 193 -2.32 10.68 -13.64
C TYR A 193 -1.33 9.57 -13.28
N ASP A 194 -1.26 8.51 -14.09
CA ASP A 194 -0.38 7.36 -13.84
C ASP A 194 1.10 7.75 -13.86
N VAL A 195 1.50 8.64 -14.78
CA VAL A 195 2.87 9.16 -14.86
C VAL A 195 3.20 10.00 -13.63
N GLN A 196 2.28 10.88 -13.20
CA GLN A 196 2.43 11.67 -11.98
C GLN A 196 2.54 10.76 -10.75
N LEU A 197 1.70 9.73 -10.66
CA LEU A 197 1.68 8.78 -9.56
C LEU A 197 2.99 7.97 -9.53
N ARG A 198 3.42 7.42 -10.66
CA ARG A 198 4.71 6.72 -10.72
C ARG A 198 5.89 7.65 -10.39
N ALA A 199 5.84 8.91 -10.82
CA ALA A 199 6.87 9.91 -10.53
C ALA A 199 6.98 10.24 -9.03
N SER A 200 5.91 10.15 -8.25
CA SER A 200 5.95 10.36 -6.79
C SER A 200 6.70 9.22 -6.07
N TYR A 201 6.69 8.01 -6.66
CA TYR A 201 7.31 6.81 -6.07
C TYR A 201 8.74 6.51 -6.53
N LEU A 202 9.31 7.25 -7.47
CA LEU A 202 10.68 6.99 -7.96
C LEU A 202 11.75 6.97 -6.86
N ASN A 203 11.55 7.70 -5.76
CA ASN A 203 12.48 7.69 -4.63
C ASN A 203 12.41 6.40 -3.79
N ALA A 204 11.28 5.69 -3.83
CA ALA A 204 11.09 4.43 -3.12
C ALA A 204 11.73 3.24 -3.87
N ASP A 205 12.05 3.40 -5.16
CA ASP A 205 12.67 2.34 -5.97
C ASP A 205 13.97 1.83 -5.33
N THR A 206 14.80 2.70 -4.74
CA THR A 206 16.05 2.26 -4.10
C THR A 206 15.80 1.31 -2.93
N PHE A 207 14.71 1.53 -2.19
CA PHE A 207 14.32 0.64 -1.11
C PHE A 207 13.83 -0.70 -1.66
N LEU A 208 12.98 -0.66 -2.69
CA LEU A 208 12.48 -1.85 -3.37
C LEU A 208 13.62 -2.71 -3.96
N ASP A 209 14.52 -2.08 -4.71
CA ASP A 209 15.65 -2.71 -5.40
C ASP A 209 16.68 -3.30 -4.41
N SER A 210 16.75 -2.75 -3.19
CA SER A 210 17.62 -3.25 -2.12
C SER A 210 17.06 -4.46 -1.36
N SER A 211 15.78 -4.78 -1.57
CA SER A 211 15.11 -5.87 -0.87
C SER A 211 15.50 -7.23 -1.46
N TYR A 212 15.55 -8.26 -0.60
CA TYR A 212 15.87 -9.62 -1.03
C TYR A 212 14.78 -10.23 -1.93
N ASP A 213 13.51 -9.90 -1.66
CA ASP A 213 12.35 -10.37 -2.43
C ASP A 213 11.34 -9.23 -2.61
N PRO A 214 11.48 -8.44 -3.70
CA PRO A 214 10.60 -7.31 -3.99
C PRO A 214 9.11 -7.68 -4.03
N TYR A 215 8.80 -8.87 -4.52
CA TYR A 215 7.42 -9.36 -4.59
C TYR A 215 6.78 -9.48 -3.20
N ILE A 216 7.49 -10.09 -2.25
CA ILE A 216 6.98 -10.27 -0.88
C ILE A 216 6.87 -8.91 -0.19
N LEU A 217 7.82 -8.02 -0.42
CA LEU A 217 7.79 -6.67 0.13
C LEU A 217 6.56 -5.90 -0.35
N VAL A 218 6.31 -5.87 -1.66
CA VAL A 218 5.14 -5.18 -2.25
C VAL A 218 3.84 -5.80 -1.77
N ARG A 219 3.75 -7.14 -1.75
CA ARG A 219 2.56 -7.85 -1.25
C ARG A 219 2.25 -7.46 0.19
N ASN A 220 3.24 -7.51 1.08
CA ASN A 220 3.01 -7.22 2.49
C ASN A 220 2.70 -5.72 2.70
N ALA A 221 3.35 -4.83 1.96
CA ALA A 221 3.04 -3.40 1.98
C ALA A 221 1.60 -3.13 1.52
N TYR A 222 1.14 -3.80 0.45
CA TYR A 222 -0.24 -3.74 -0.01
C TYR A 222 -1.21 -4.19 1.08
N LEU A 223 -1.01 -5.37 1.68
CA LEU A 223 -1.90 -5.91 2.73
C LEU A 223 -1.97 -4.98 3.95
N GLN A 224 -0.83 -4.47 4.40
CA GLN A 224 -0.76 -3.50 5.49
C GLN A 224 -1.51 -2.21 5.15
N HIS A 225 -1.33 -1.69 3.94
CA HIS A 225 -2.02 -0.50 3.48
C HIS A 225 -3.54 -0.71 3.36
N ARG A 226 -3.99 -1.84 2.83
CA ARG A 226 -5.43 -2.18 2.79
C ARG A 226 -6.05 -2.23 4.17
N ASN A 227 -5.37 -2.86 5.13
CA ASN A 227 -5.83 -2.86 6.53
C ASN A 227 -5.86 -1.44 7.11
N PHE A 228 -4.86 -0.61 6.81
CA PHE A 228 -4.86 0.80 7.21
C PHE A 228 -6.10 1.54 6.70
N LEU A 229 -6.50 1.35 5.44
CA LEU A 229 -7.69 1.99 4.86
C LEU A 229 -8.99 1.45 5.47
N ILE A 230 -9.10 0.13 5.66
CA ILE A 230 -10.28 -0.52 6.27
C ILE A 230 -10.53 -0.03 7.70
N TYR A 231 -9.46 0.21 8.44
CA TYR A 231 -9.54 0.68 9.83
C TYR A 231 -9.28 2.18 9.98
N HIS A 232 -9.34 2.96 8.89
CA HIS A 232 -9.21 4.42 8.88
C HIS A 232 -7.99 4.93 9.68
N GLY A 233 -6.85 4.28 9.44
CA GLY A 233 -5.57 4.59 10.04
C GLY A 233 -5.33 4.00 11.44
N SER A 234 -6.29 3.26 12.01
CA SER A 234 -6.19 2.66 13.34
C SER A 234 -6.46 1.14 13.34
N PRO A 235 -5.65 0.33 12.65
CA PRO A 235 -5.82 -1.13 12.66
C PRO A 235 -5.63 -1.71 14.07
N PRO A 236 -6.46 -2.69 14.49
CA PRO A 236 -6.34 -3.32 15.79
C PRO A 236 -5.04 -4.15 15.87
N LEU A 237 -4.46 -4.25 17.07
CA LEU A 237 -3.20 -4.96 17.31
C LEU A 237 -3.23 -6.41 16.80
N SER A 238 -4.35 -7.10 16.96
CA SER A 238 -4.50 -8.48 16.48
C SER A 238 -4.31 -8.65 14.97
N VAL A 239 -4.72 -7.64 14.18
CA VAL A 239 -4.52 -7.64 12.73
C VAL A 239 -3.04 -7.40 12.42
N ILE A 240 -2.41 -6.43 13.08
CA ILE A 240 -0.97 -6.15 12.92
C ILE A 240 -0.13 -7.38 13.28
N GLU A 241 -0.44 -8.01 14.41
CA GLU A 241 0.21 -9.24 14.85
C GLU A 241 0.04 -10.36 13.83
N SER A 242 -1.17 -10.54 13.28
CA SER A 242 -1.39 -11.55 12.24
C SER A 242 -0.56 -11.29 10.98
N GLU A 243 -0.44 -10.04 10.52
CA GLU A 243 0.37 -9.69 9.34
C GLU A 243 1.87 -9.89 9.56
N GLN A 244 2.34 -9.68 10.79
CA GLN A 244 3.72 -9.95 11.18
C GLN A 244 4.00 -11.44 11.43
N GLY A 245 2.97 -12.30 11.33
CA GLY A 245 3.08 -13.72 11.63
C GLY A 245 3.24 -13.99 13.13
N LEU A 246 2.65 -13.13 13.97
CA LEU A 246 2.71 -13.08 15.44
C LEU A 246 1.36 -13.35 16.12
N GLY A 247 0.50 -14.20 15.54
CA GLY A 247 -0.67 -14.75 16.23
C GLY A 247 -0.35 -15.58 17.50
N PRO A 248 -1.37 -16.11 18.21
CA PRO A 248 -1.19 -16.82 19.49
C PRO A 248 -0.30 -18.07 19.43
N THR A 249 -0.19 -18.72 18.28
CA THR A 249 0.73 -19.85 18.02
C THR A 249 2.18 -19.41 17.75
N SER A 250 2.42 -18.11 17.57
CA SER A 250 3.70 -17.53 17.17
C SER A 250 4.43 -16.77 18.27
N GLN A 251 3.80 -16.49 19.42
CA GLN A 251 4.59 -16.17 20.62
C GLN A 251 5.56 -17.33 20.94
N GLU A 252 5.08 -18.57 20.81
CA GLU A 252 5.88 -19.78 21.01
C GLU A 252 7.01 -19.89 19.96
N SER A 253 6.77 -19.45 18.72
CA SER A 253 7.79 -19.43 17.66
C SER A 253 8.79 -18.28 17.80
N LEU A 254 8.38 -17.11 18.30
CA LEU A 254 9.25 -15.98 18.61
C LEU A 254 10.25 -16.32 19.73
N ASP A 255 9.78 -16.99 20.78
CA ASP A 255 10.64 -17.46 21.86
C ASP A 255 11.66 -18.48 21.34
N ALA A 256 11.24 -19.38 20.44
CA ALA A 256 12.13 -20.32 19.76
C ALA A 256 13.16 -19.62 18.84
N ILE A 257 12.74 -18.65 18.02
CA ILE A 257 13.62 -17.87 17.13
C ILE A 257 14.62 -17.04 17.96
N SER A 258 14.16 -16.38 19.02
CA SER A 258 15.04 -15.59 19.90
C SER A 258 16.05 -16.47 20.64
N ALA A 259 15.66 -17.69 21.03
CA ALA A 259 16.56 -18.67 21.64
C ALA A 259 17.60 -19.17 20.64
N GLN A 260 17.20 -19.43 19.39
CA GLN A 260 18.11 -19.83 18.30
C GLN A 260 19.11 -18.71 17.97
N GLN A 261 18.67 -17.45 17.96
CA GLN A 261 19.52 -16.29 17.74
C GLN A 261 20.54 -16.11 18.87
N ARG A 262 20.11 -16.24 20.13
CA ARG A 262 21.00 -16.23 21.31
C ARG A 262 22.03 -17.36 21.25
N ALA A 263 21.62 -18.56 20.84
CA ALA A 263 22.53 -19.69 20.67
C ALA A 263 23.56 -19.46 19.55
N TRP A 264 23.16 -18.86 18.43
CA TRP A 264 24.08 -18.49 17.35
C TRP A 264 25.08 -17.42 17.81
N GLN A 265 24.62 -16.39 18.51
CA GLN A 265 25.48 -15.33 19.06
C GLN A 265 26.49 -15.90 20.07
N ALA A 266 26.08 -16.82 20.94
CA ALA A 266 26.97 -17.50 21.89
C ALA A 266 28.04 -18.35 21.18
N ARG A 267 27.68 -19.04 20.08
CA ARG A 267 28.63 -19.78 19.24
C ARG A 267 29.63 -18.87 18.53
N GLN A 268 29.20 -17.69 18.08
CA GLN A 268 30.10 -16.72 17.48
C GLN A 268 31.02 -16.06 18.51
N ALA A 269 30.50 -15.74 19.70
CA ALA A 269 31.29 -15.21 20.81
C ALA A 269 32.38 -16.18 21.26
N THR A 270 32.06 -17.48 21.35
CA THR A 270 33.03 -18.54 21.68
C THR A 270 34.06 -18.75 20.57
N LYS A 271 33.68 -18.71 19.29
CA LYS A 271 34.65 -18.73 18.16
C LYS A 271 35.59 -17.52 18.17
N ASN A 272 35.07 -16.33 18.44
CA ASN A 272 35.86 -15.10 18.53
C ASN A 272 36.78 -15.09 19.76
N ALA A 273 36.35 -15.65 20.90
CA ALA A 273 37.16 -15.82 22.09
C ALA A 273 38.27 -16.87 21.90
N ALA A 274 37.98 -18.00 21.23
CA ALA A 274 38.96 -19.02 20.88
C ALA A 274 40.01 -18.49 19.89
N GLY A 275 39.61 -17.65 18.92
CA GLY A 275 40.52 -16.95 18.02
C GLY A 275 41.46 -15.97 18.73
N LYS A 276 41.01 -15.30 19.80
CA LYS A 276 41.85 -14.44 20.64
C LYS A 276 42.82 -15.21 21.55
N ALA A 277 42.40 -16.38 22.07
CA ALA A 277 43.26 -17.20 22.93
C ALA A 277 44.46 -17.81 22.17
N VAL A 278 44.29 -18.14 20.89
CA VAL A 278 45.37 -18.68 20.02
C VAL A 278 46.35 -17.58 19.55
N GLY A 279 46.00 -16.30 19.68
CA GLY A 279 46.81 -15.16 19.21
C GLY A 279 47.73 -14.48 20.23
N SER A 280 47.82 -14.94 21.47
CA SER A 280 48.61 -14.26 22.52
C SER A 280 49.97 -14.92 22.80
N LYS A 281 51.02 -14.47 22.10
CA LYS A 281 52.41 -14.54 22.60
C LYS A 281 52.72 -13.26 23.39
N PRO A 282 53.55 -13.31 24.45
CA PRO A 282 53.70 -12.20 25.39
C PRO A 282 54.60 -11.09 24.82
N GLN A 283 54.07 -9.87 24.72
CA GLN A 283 54.86 -8.67 24.40
C GLN A 283 55.44 -8.05 25.68
N LYS A 284 56.76 -7.79 25.64
CA LYS A 284 57.56 -7.09 26.65
C LYS A 284 57.04 -5.67 26.90
N LYS A 285 57.03 -5.26 28.17
CA LYS A 285 56.73 -3.90 28.67
C LYS A 285 57.65 -2.85 28.05
N ALA A 286 57.07 -1.71 27.65
CA ALA A 286 57.72 -0.40 27.65
C ALA A 286 56.67 0.73 27.71
N GLY A 287 56.86 1.69 28.62
CA GLY A 287 56.51 3.10 28.40
C GLY A 287 55.11 3.60 28.80
N ALA A 288 55.02 4.04 30.06
CA ALA A 288 54.39 5.27 30.57
C ALA A 288 53.22 5.98 29.83
N GLY A 289 52.16 6.26 30.61
CA GLY A 289 51.32 7.47 30.48
C GLY A 289 49.84 7.24 30.23
N THR A 290 49.06 6.93 31.26
CA THR A 290 47.58 6.96 31.24
C THR A 290 47.06 8.00 32.23
N GLU A 291 46.52 9.09 31.70
CA GLU A 291 45.51 9.89 32.38
C GLU A 291 44.18 9.13 32.43
N GLN A 292 43.48 9.28 33.56
CA GLN A 292 42.18 8.70 33.87
C GLN A 292 41.03 9.42 33.15
N SER A 293 40.02 8.69 32.67
CA SER A 293 38.61 8.92 33.04
C SER A 293 37.65 7.88 32.43
N SER A 294 36.56 7.66 33.17
CA SER A 294 35.60 6.55 33.19
C SER A 294 34.66 6.41 31.98
N PRO A 295 33.93 5.28 31.86
CA PRO A 295 33.05 5.01 30.73
C PRO A 295 31.67 5.68 30.89
N VAL A 296 31.22 6.38 29.85
CA VAL A 296 29.85 6.90 29.74
C VAL A 296 28.96 5.83 29.11
N ALA A 297 27.89 5.45 29.82
CA ALA A 297 26.83 4.59 29.33
C ALA A 297 26.08 5.27 28.16
N PRO A 298 25.65 4.52 27.12
CA PRO A 298 24.82 5.11 26.09
C PRO A 298 23.40 5.34 26.64
N SER A 299 23.07 6.62 26.76
CA SER A 299 21.77 7.19 27.06
C SER A 299 20.67 6.65 26.14
N SER A 300 19.55 6.25 26.74
CA SER A 300 18.25 6.12 26.11
C SER A 300 17.83 7.46 25.49
N ALA A 301 17.83 7.54 24.17
CA ALA A 301 17.21 8.65 23.44
C ALA A 301 16.29 8.07 22.38
N SER A 302 14.99 8.21 22.61
CA SER A 302 13.93 7.98 21.62
C SER A 302 14.19 8.90 20.42
N PRO A 303 14.17 8.39 19.17
CA PRO A 303 14.12 9.27 18.03
C PRO A 303 12.69 9.81 17.87
N THR A 304 12.56 11.10 18.10
CA THR A 304 11.43 11.95 17.68
C THR A 304 11.07 11.65 16.21
N ILE A 305 9.89 11.10 15.99
CA ILE A 305 9.30 10.91 14.66
C ILE A 305 8.88 12.28 14.13
N LEU A 306 9.65 12.82 13.19
CA LEU A 306 9.28 13.95 12.36
C LEU A 306 8.79 13.44 11.00
N GLY A 307 7.52 13.71 10.70
CA GLY A 307 7.07 14.10 9.37
C GLY A 307 6.80 12.99 8.34
N HIS A 308 5.55 12.52 8.32
CA HIS A 308 4.75 12.21 7.12
C HIS A 308 5.47 11.56 5.92
N VAL A 309 5.42 10.23 5.87
CA VAL A 309 5.57 9.44 4.64
C VAL A 309 4.15 9.13 4.15
N PRO A 310 3.73 9.55 2.93
CA PRO A 310 2.43 9.16 2.41
C PRO A 310 2.42 7.64 2.17
N ALA A 311 1.30 7.02 2.55
CA ALA A 311 1.08 5.59 2.46
C ALA A 311 1.20 5.11 1.00
N ALA A 312 1.85 3.97 0.83
CA ALA A 312 2.10 3.36 -0.47
C ALA A 312 0.79 2.91 -1.12
N ALA A 313 0.30 3.66 -2.10
CA ALA A 313 -0.64 3.15 -3.08
C ALA A 313 0.17 2.45 -4.18
N GLY A 314 -0.17 1.19 -4.46
CA GLY A 314 0.53 0.34 -5.40
C GLY A 314 0.52 0.90 -6.82
N ILE A 315 1.72 1.03 -7.39
CA ILE A 315 2.05 0.68 -8.78
C ILE A 315 3.32 -0.16 -8.69
#